data_AF-A0A956R4E8-F1
#
_entry.id   AF-A0A956R4E8-F1
#
_cell.length_a   1.000
_cell.length_b   1.000
_cell.length_c   1.000
_cell.angle_alpha   90.00
_cell.angle_beta   90.00
_cell.angle_gamma   90.00
#
_symmetry.space_group_name_H-M   'P 1'
#
loop_
_entity.id
_entity.type
_entity.pdbx_description
1 polymer ?
#
loop_
_entity_poly.entity_id
_entity_poly.type
_entity_poly.pdbx_seq_one_letter_code
_entity_poly.pdbx_strand_id
1 'polypeptide(L)'
;MLCTEAFAVDSDPRSRDRALAWVAMLGDARAQARLLSGNPSPAWLWATALTGRVQAVDRAIEMLEDETLARHAGEVIHLVAGLPRHDERFWLDNGAVAEGDDPDVALPKLDDDDLEAELAPLDDRPLPLPNPETIRLWWEQQRGRLDAEARLSLGLPFDGRQLLHDLRKQSMRLRHSRALELAARTGGVAQIESRALTAVQSAQIESLADQITQVQCQRGLPI
;
A
#
# COMPACT_ATOMS: atom_id res chain seq x y z
N MET A 1 23.88 1.52 5.07
CA MET A 1 23.31 2.44 6.08
C MET A 1 21.81 2.22 6.23
N LEU A 2 21.03 2.30 5.14
CA LEU A 2 19.58 2.05 5.13
C LEU A 2 19.17 0.68 5.68
N CYS A 3 19.83 -0.41 5.26
CA CYS A 3 19.56 -1.76 5.81
C CYS A 3 19.87 -1.86 7.31
N THR A 4 20.89 -1.15 7.80
CA THR A 4 21.22 -1.17 9.24
C THR A 4 20.13 -0.48 10.05
N GLU A 5 19.68 0.69 9.59
CA GLU A 5 18.62 1.46 10.25
C GLU A 5 17.25 0.77 10.18
N ALA A 6 16.93 0.11 9.06
CA ALA A 6 15.67 -0.64 8.91
C ALA A 6 15.51 -1.77 9.95
N PHE A 7 16.62 -2.38 10.36
CA PHE A 7 16.61 -3.54 11.25
C PHE A 7 17.24 -3.26 12.63
N ALA A 8 17.57 -2.00 12.93
CA ALA A 8 18.09 -1.60 14.22
C ALA A 8 16.95 -1.49 15.24
N VAL A 9 17.20 -2.00 16.45
CA VAL A 9 16.24 -1.97 17.55
C VAL A 9 16.14 -0.56 18.17
N ASP A 10 17.23 0.20 18.14
CA ASP A 10 17.36 1.51 18.81
C ASP A 10 17.12 2.72 17.88
N SER A 11 16.70 2.50 16.63
CA SER A 11 16.42 3.57 15.68
C SER A 11 15.11 4.29 16.01
N ASP A 12 15.04 5.59 15.70
CA ASP A 12 13.79 6.34 15.73
C ASP A 12 12.72 5.63 14.89
N PRO A 13 11.50 5.40 15.41
CA PRO A 13 10.47 4.64 14.72
C PRO A 13 10.13 5.18 13.33
N ARG A 14 10.06 6.51 13.15
CA ARG A 14 9.70 7.11 11.85
C ARG A 14 10.81 6.90 10.83
N SER A 15 12.07 7.02 11.26
CA SER A 15 13.22 6.73 10.40
C SER A 15 13.30 5.25 10.04
N ARG A 16 13.03 4.36 11.00
CA ARG A 16 12.97 2.91 10.77
C ARG A 16 11.89 2.54 9.76
N ASP A 17 10.68 3.08 9.89
CA ASP A 17 9.56 2.78 8.99
C ASP A 17 9.85 3.22 7.55
N ARG A 18 10.48 4.40 7.38
CA ARG A 18 10.97 4.86 6.07
C ARG A 18 12.06 3.95 5.52
N ALA A 19 13.00 3.52 6.35
CA ALA A 19 14.06 2.60 5.94
C ALA A 19 13.48 1.23 5.50
N LEU A 20 12.47 0.72 6.20
CA LEU A 20 11.74 -0.50 5.80
C LEU A 20 11.08 -0.34 4.43
N ALA A 21 10.41 0.78 4.16
CA ALA A 21 9.81 1.05 2.86
C ALA A 21 10.86 1.11 1.74
N TRP A 22 12.02 1.74 1.98
CA TRP A 22 13.14 1.75 1.03
C TRP A 22 13.67 0.34 0.75
N VAL A 23 13.89 -0.45 1.80
CA VAL A 23 14.32 -1.86 1.66
C VAL A 23 13.30 -2.66 0.86
N ALA A 24 12.01 -2.44 1.10
CA ALA A 24 10.95 -3.13 0.37
C ALA A 24 10.95 -2.80 -1.13
N MET A 25 11.04 -1.52 -1.49
CA MET A 25 10.93 -1.06 -2.87
C MET A 25 12.21 -1.32 -3.68
N LEU A 26 13.37 -1.13 -3.05
CA LEU A 26 14.66 -1.12 -3.75
C LEU A 26 15.58 -2.26 -3.35
N GLY A 27 15.28 -3.01 -2.29
CA GLY A 27 16.17 -4.09 -1.83
C GLY A 27 16.27 -5.26 -2.81
N ASP A 28 17.42 -5.92 -2.79
CA ASP A 28 17.58 -7.21 -3.44
C ASP A 28 16.74 -8.31 -2.75
N ALA A 29 16.73 -9.50 -3.35
CA ALA A 29 15.95 -10.62 -2.84
C ALA A 29 16.31 -10.99 -1.38
N ARG A 30 17.58 -10.83 -0.99
CA ARG A 30 18.03 -11.14 0.37
C ARG A 30 17.52 -10.12 1.38
N ALA A 31 17.60 -8.83 1.04
CA ALA A 31 17.09 -7.76 1.89
C ALA A 31 15.56 -7.85 2.05
N GLN A 32 14.85 -8.14 0.96
CA GLN A 32 13.40 -8.37 0.98
C GLN A 32 13.02 -9.62 1.79
N ALA A 33 13.75 -10.73 1.66
CA ALA A 33 13.51 -11.94 2.45
C ALA A 33 13.67 -11.68 3.96
N ARG A 34 14.70 -10.90 4.35
CA ARG A 34 14.90 -10.50 5.76
C ARG A 34 13.75 -9.64 6.27
N LEU A 35 13.25 -8.71 5.45
CA LEU A 35 12.06 -7.92 5.78
C LEU A 35 10.86 -8.85 6.01
N LEU A 36 10.60 -9.80 5.11
CA LEU A 36 9.45 -10.71 5.17
C LEU A 36 9.50 -11.70 6.35
N SER A 37 10.69 -11.95 6.93
CA SER A 37 10.84 -12.73 8.17
C SER A 37 10.65 -11.92 9.46
N GLY A 38 10.38 -10.61 9.34
CA GLY A 38 10.24 -9.71 10.49
C GLY A 38 8.94 -9.92 11.29
N ASN A 39 8.85 -9.21 12.41
CA ASN A 39 7.66 -9.25 13.27
C ASN A 39 6.54 -8.36 12.70
N PRO A 40 5.28 -8.86 12.67
CA PRO A 40 4.15 -8.07 12.23
C PRO A 40 3.94 -6.79 13.04
N SER A 41 3.67 -5.71 12.33
CA SER A 41 3.24 -4.41 12.85
C SER A 41 2.60 -3.64 11.69
N PRO A 42 1.87 -2.53 11.93
CA PRO A 42 1.31 -1.73 10.84
C PRO A 42 2.36 -1.23 9.84
N ALA A 43 3.51 -0.75 10.34
CA ALA A 43 4.62 -0.30 9.50
C ALA A 43 5.26 -1.45 8.70
N TRP A 44 5.39 -2.63 9.32
CA TRP A 44 5.88 -3.82 8.64
C TRP A 44 4.93 -4.31 7.55
N LEU A 45 3.61 -4.32 7.80
CA LEU A 45 2.61 -4.68 6.79
C LEU A 45 2.64 -3.70 5.61
N TRP A 46 2.73 -2.40 5.90
CA TRP A 46 2.92 -1.40 4.85
C TRP A 46 4.19 -1.65 4.03
N ALA A 47 5.34 -1.86 4.69
CA ALA A 47 6.59 -2.12 3.99
C ALA A 47 6.53 -3.41 3.17
N THR A 48 5.96 -4.48 3.70
CA THR A 48 5.86 -5.76 2.97
C THR A 48 4.94 -5.69 1.76
N ALA A 49 3.86 -4.88 1.80
CA ALA A 49 3.06 -4.59 0.59
C ALA A 49 3.91 -4.01 -0.55
N LEU A 50 4.87 -3.14 -0.23
CA LEU A 50 5.73 -2.49 -1.23
C LEU A 50 6.73 -3.46 -1.88
N THR A 51 7.00 -4.62 -1.26
CA THR A 51 7.83 -5.67 -1.87
C THR A 51 7.15 -6.26 -3.10
N GLY A 52 5.81 -6.35 -3.09
CA GLY A 52 5.02 -7.03 -4.11
C GLY A 52 5.16 -8.56 -4.08
N ARG A 53 5.62 -9.17 -2.99
CA ARG A 53 5.88 -10.61 -2.94
C ARG A 53 4.66 -11.40 -2.48
N VAL A 54 4.40 -12.55 -3.10
CA VAL A 54 3.35 -13.50 -2.66
C VAL A 54 3.51 -13.88 -1.18
N GLN A 55 4.75 -14.01 -0.70
CA GLN A 55 5.02 -14.27 0.72
C GLN A 55 4.47 -13.19 1.65
N ALA A 56 4.41 -11.91 1.23
CA ALA A 56 3.79 -10.85 2.03
C ALA A 56 2.28 -11.10 2.22
N VAL A 57 1.62 -11.63 1.18
CA VAL A 57 0.21 -11.99 1.20
C VAL A 57 -0.01 -13.19 2.12
N ASP A 58 0.82 -14.24 2.01
CA ASP A 58 0.75 -15.40 2.90
C ASP A 58 0.83 -14.98 4.37
N ARG A 59 1.75 -14.07 4.71
CA ARG A 59 1.88 -13.54 6.07
C ARG A 59 0.70 -12.66 6.48
N ALA A 60 0.13 -11.87 5.57
CA ALA A 60 -1.03 -11.03 5.85
C ALA A 60 -2.29 -11.87 6.13
N ILE A 61 -2.47 -12.99 5.43
CA ILE A 61 -3.60 -13.91 5.65
C ILE A 61 -3.68 -14.39 7.12
N GLU A 62 -2.52 -14.66 7.73
CA GLU A 62 -2.44 -15.07 9.14
C GLU A 62 -2.94 -13.98 10.11
N MET A 63 -2.92 -12.72 9.70
CA MET A 63 -3.24 -11.55 10.54
C MET A 63 -4.68 -11.04 10.34
N LEU A 64 -5.49 -11.71 9.52
CA LEU A 64 -6.85 -11.26 9.19
C LEU A 64 -7.82 -11.20 10.38
N GLU A 65 -7.54 -11.94 11.45
CA GLU A 65 -8.35 -11.98 12.67
C GLU A 65 -7.76 -11.14 13.80
N ASP A 66 -6.58 -10.53 13.59
CA ASP A 66 -5.94 -9.69 14.60
C ASP A 66 -6.65 -8.33 14.70
N GLU A 67 -7.08 -7.95 15.90
CA GLU A 67 -7.85 -6.73 16.15
C GLU A 67 -7.11 -5.45 15.72
N THR A 68 -5.78 -5.47 15.73
CA THR A 68 -4.94 -4.30 15.42
C THR A 68 -4.39 -4.32 14.00
N LEU A 69 -4.20 -5.51 13.42
CA LEU A 69 -3.51 -5.70 12.14
C LEU A 69 -4.44 -6.09 10.98
N ALA A 70 -5.67 -6.56 11.24
CA ALA A 70 -6.58 -7.07 10.20
C ALA A 70 -6.77 -6.07 9.05
N ARG A 71 -7.06 -4.80 9.35
CA ARG A 71 -7.27 -3.76 8.34
C ARG A 71 -6.03 -3.53 7.45
N HIS A 72 -4.84 -3.55 8.05
CA HIS A 72 -3.58 -3.44 7.32
C HIS A 72 -3.30 -4.69 6.49
N ALA A 73 -3.60 -5.88 7.02
CA ALA A 73 -3.46 -7.13 6.29
C ALA A 73 -4.34 -7.16 5.03
N GLY A 74 -5.60 -6.72 5.13
CA GLY A 74 -6.48 -6.55 3.98
C GLY A 74 -5.89 -5.63 2.90
N GLU A 75 -5.26 -4.52 3.30
CA GLU A 75 -4.54 -3.63 2.38
C GLU A 75 -3.37 -4.33 1.68
N VAL A 76 -2.54 -5.11 2.39
CA VAL A 76 -1.45 -5.89 1.78
C VAL A 76 -1.98 -6.82 0.69
N ILE A 77 -3.05 -7.58 1.01
CA ILE A 77 -3.63 -8.56 0.09
C ILE A 77 -4.20 -7.85 -1.15
N HIS A 78 -4.88 -6.71 -0.97
CA HIS A 78 -5.34 -5.88 -2.08
C HIS A 78 -4.18 -5.41 -2.96
N LEU A 79 -3.18 -4.75 -2.37
CA LEU A 79 -2.09 -4.10 -3.09
C LEU A 79 -1.19 -5.10 -3.81
N VAL A 80 -1.01 -6.30 -3.27
CA VAL A 80 -0.10 -7.30 -3.86
C VAL A 80 -0.86 -8.29 -4.74
N ALA A 81 -1.90 -8.93 -4.22
CA ALA A 81 -2.61 -10.01 -4.91
C ALA A 81 -3.84 -9.55 -5.71
N GLY A 82 -4.25 -8.28 -5.58
CA GLY A 82 -5.38 -7.74 -6.34
C GLY A 82 -6.75 -8.11 -5.76
N LEU A 83 -6.87 -8.28 -4.44
CA LEU A 83 -8.18 -8.50 -3.79
C LEU A 83 -9.15 -7.38 -4.19
N PRO A 84 -10.36 -7.67 -4.70
CA PRO A 84 -11.26 -6.62 -5.20
C PRO A 84 -11.71 -5.65 -4.09
N ARG A 85 -11.35 -4.36 -4.22
CA ARG A 85 -11.63 -3.33 -3.20
C ARG A 85 -13.10 -2.94 -3.05
N HIS A 86 -13.89 -3.13 -4.11
CA HIS A 86 -15.29 -2.71 -4.17
C HIS A 86 -16.29 -3.87 -4.12
N ASP A 87 -15.81 -5.07 -3.80
CA ASP A 87 -16.66 -6.24 -3.65
C ASP A 87 -16.91 -6.48 -2.16
N GLU A 88 -18.12 -6.14 -1.73
CA GLU A 88 -18.57 -6.14 -0.33
C GLU A 88 -18.46 -7.51 0.33
N ARG A 89 -18.33 -8.61 -0.43
CA ARG A 89 -18.11 -9.94 0.15
C ARG A 89 -16.78 -10.04 0.89
N PHE A 90 -15.78 -9.26 0.47
CA PHE A 90 -14.43 -9.29 1.06
C PHE A 90 -14.24 -8.30 2.20
N TRP A 91 -15.19 -7.40 2.46
CA TRP A 91 -15.02 -6.30 3.42
C TRP A 91 -16.25 -6.22 4.32
N LEU A 92 -16.02 -6.27 5.63
CA LEU A 92 -17.07 -6.20 6.65
C LEU A 92 -17.53 -4.76 6.90
N ASP A 93 -16.72 -3.77 6.53
CA ASP A 93 -17.06 -2.36 6.53
C ASP A 93 -16.39 -1.62 5.36
N ASN A 94 -16.69 -0.32 5.22
CA ASN A 94 -16.14 0.55 4.18
C ASN A 94 -14.95 1.40 4.66
N GLY A 95 -14.48 1.23 5.89
CA GLY A 95 -13.44 2.08 6.48
C GLY A 95 -13.88 3.51 6.85
N ALA A 96 -15.19 3.80 6.88
CA ALA A 96 -15.69 5.01 7.51
C ALA A 96 -15.84 4.75 9.02
N VAL A 97 -15.35 5.68 9.85
CA VAL A 97 -15.87 5.77 11.22
C VAL A 97 -17.30 6.28 11.08
N ALA A 98 -18.28 5.51 11.54
CA ALA A 98 -19.67 5.90 11.48
C ALA A 98 -19.90 7.13 12.38
N GLU A 99 -19.78 8.32 11.82
CA GLU A 99 -20.55 9.46 12.29
C GLU A 99 -21.81 9.52 11.42
N GLY A 100 -22.94 9.03 11.97
CA GLY A 100 -24.27 9.31 11.43
C GLY A 100 -24.84 8.39 10.35
N ASP A 101 -24.33 7.15 10.17
CA ASP A 101 -24.84 6.21 9.15
C ASP A 101 -26.09 5.42 9.60
N ASP A 102 -26.91 5.99 10.49
CA ASP A 102 -28.27 5.50 10.75
C ASP A 102 -29.22 6.20 9.76
N PRO A 103 -29.81 5.51 8.78
CA PRO A 103 -30.73 6.13 7.82
C PRO A 103 -32.02 6.67 8.47
N ASP A 104 -32.31 6.32 9.73
CA ASP A 104 -33.40 6.91 10.53
C ASP A 104 -32.95 8.15 11.33
N VAL A 105 -31.65 8.47 11.35
CA VAL A 105 -31.15 9.75 11.86
C VAL A 105 -31.19 10.74 10.69
N ALA A 106 -32.23 11.57 10.69
CA ALA A 106 -32.31 12.70 9.78
C ALA A 106 -30.97 13.44 9.75
N LEU A 107 -30.44 13.68 8.54
CA LEU A 107 -29.26 14.54 8.33
C LEU A 107 -29.42 15.77 9.24
N PRO A 108 -28.42 16.09 10.08
CA PRO A 108 -28.44 17.30 10.88
C PRO A 108 -28.79 18.48 9.97
N LYS A 109 -29.59 19.42 10.46
CA LYS A 109 -29.85 20.64 9.69
C LYS A 109 -28.51 21.31 9.43
N LEU A 110 -28.36 21.96 8.28
CA LEU A 110 -27.12 22.67 7.90
C LEU A 110 -26.63 23.69 8.96
N ASP A 111 -27.50 24.12 9.88
CA ASP A 111 -27.20 25.01 11.00
C ASP A 111 -26.66 24.28 12.25
N ASP A 112 -26.84 22.95 12.34
CA ASP A 112 -26.32 22.06 13.39
C ASP A 112 -25.02 21.34 12.96
N ASP A 113 -24.59 21.51 11.71
CA ASP A 113 -23.27 21.07 11.25
C ASP A 113 -22.22 21.96 11.93
N ASP A 114 -21.45 21.39 12.85
CA ASP A 114 -20.28 22.04 13.40
C ASP A 114 -19.24 22.22 12.28
N LEU A 115 -19.29 23.37 11.60
CA LEU A 115 -18.33 23.75 10.57
C LEU A 115 -16.90 23.90 11.13
N GLU A 116 -16.74 23.85 12.46
CA GLU A 116 -15.45 23.78 13.16
C GLU A 116 -15.02 22.34 13.49
N ALA A 117 -15.84 21.33 13.16
CA ALA A 117 -15.44 19.93 13.26
C ALA A 117 -14.16 19.72 12.48
N GLU A 118 -13.11 19.30 13.19
CA GLU A 118 -11.80 19.06 12.62
C GLU A 118 -11.93 17.93 11.60
N LEU A 119 -12.02 18.29 10.31
CA LEU A 119 -11.93 17.35 9.20
C LEU A 119 -10.59 16.64 9.33
N ALA A 120 -10.60 15.46 9.96
CA ALA A 120 -9.43 14.60 9.99
C ALA A 120 -8.96 14.43 8.54
N PRO A 121 -7.68 14.69 8.24
CA PRO A 121 -7.12 14.47 6.91
C PRO A 121 -7.60 13.14 6.35
N LEU A 122 -7.95 13.09 5.06
CA LEU A 122 -8.54 11.89 4.43
C LEU A 122 -7.70 10.60 4.60
N ASP A 123 -6.41 10.73 4.90
CA ASP A 123 -5.45 9.66 5.21
C ASP A 123 -5.62 9.05 6.62
N ASP A 124 -6.41 9.67 7.49
CA ASP A 124 -6.72 9.19 8.85
C ASP A 124 -8.01 8.35 8.91
N ARG A 125 -8.73 8.19 7.78
CA ARG A 125 -9.86 7.25 7.73
C ARG A 125 -9.34 5.81 7.89
N PRO A 126 -9.96 4.99 8.75
CA PRO A 126 -9.53 3.62 8.95
C PRO A 126 -9.63 2.83 7.64
N LEU A 127 -8.63 2.00 7.38
CA LEU A 127 -8.69 1.05 6.26
C LEU A 127 -9.89 0.09 6.44
N PRO A 128 -10.56 -0.37 5.37
CA PRO A 128 -11.69 -1.31 5.49
C PRO A 128 -11.34 -2.58 6.27
N LEU A 129 -12.29 -3.09 7.04
CA LEU A 129 -12.13 -4.33 7.79
C LEU A 129 -12.33 -5.52 6.84
N PRO A 130 -11.32 -6.39 6.64
CA PRO A 130 -11.48 -7.54 5.77
C PRO A 130 -12.41 -8.60 6.36
N ASN A 131 -13.05 -9.39 5.48
CA ASN A 131 -13.76 -10.63 5.84
C ASN A 131 -12.78 -11.81 5.82
N PRO A 132 -12.36 -12.37 6.98
CA PRO A 132 -11.28 -13.36 7.02
C PRO A 132 -11.62 -14.66 6.28
N GLU A 133 -12.83 -15.18 6.47
CA GLU A 133 -13.27 -16.46 5.89
C GLU A 133 -13.30 -16.38 4.37
N THR A 134 -13.96 -15.35 3.83
CA THR A 134 -14.11 -15.18 2.38
C THR A 134 -12.75 -14.97 1.70
N ILE A 135 -11.86 -14.19 2.32
CA ILE A 135 -10.53 -13.92 1.77
C ILE A 135 -9.65 -15.17 1.80
N ARG A 136 -9.69 -15.99 2.86
CA ARG A 136 -8.92 -17.24 2.93
C ARG A 136 -9.32 -18.20 1.80
N LEU A 137 -10.62 -18.40 1.60
CA LEU A 137 -11.14 -19.24 0.50
C LEU A 137 -10.74 -18.71 -0.88
N TRP A 138 -10.81 -17.39 -1.07
CA TRP A 138 -10.35 -16.76 -2.31
C TRP A 138 -8.84 -16.94 -2.50
N TRP A 139 -8.05 -16.81 -1.44
CA TRP A 139 -6.59 -16.93 -1.51
C TRP A 139 -6.15 -18.34 -1.90
N GLU A 140 -6.78 -19.38 -1.36
CA GLU A 140 -6.53 -20.78 -1.74
C GLU A 140 -6.68 -21.01 -3.25
N GLN A 141 -7.63 -20.33 -3.88
CA GLN A 141 -7.89 -20.44 -5.32
C GLN A 141 -6.95 -19.56 -6.16
N GLN A 142 -6.55 -18.40 -5.63
CA GLN A 142 -5.81 -17.40 -6.37
C GLN A 142 -4.29 -17.57 -6.28
N ARG A 143 -3.77 -18.05 -5.14
CA ARG A 143 -2.33 -18.15 -4.85
C ARG A 143 -1.54 -18.85 -5.96
N GLY A 144 -2.04 -19.99 -6.45
CA GLY A 144 -1.39 -20.79 -7.49
C GLY A 144 -1.38 -20.17 -8.89
N ARG A 145 -2.14 -19.09 -9.10
CA ARG A 145 -2.19 -18.36 -10.38
C ARG A 145 -1.20 -17.19 -10.44
N LEU A 146 -0.64 -16.80 -9.30
CA LEU A 146 0.30 -15.71 -9.21
C LEU A 146 1.73 -16.20 -9.42
N ASP A 147 2.55 -15.39 -10.06
CA ASP A 147 3.98 -15.65 -10.20
C ASP A 147 4.68 -15.34 -8.86
N ALA A 148 5.19 -16.38 -8.20
CA ALA A 148 5.87 -16.26 -6.91
C ALA A 148 7.24 -15.57 -7.01
N GLU A 149 7.88 -15.60 -8.19
CA GLU A 149 9.21 -15.04 -8.41
C GLU A 149 9.17 -13.57 -8.83
N ALA A 150 8.01 -13.11 -9.34
CA ALA A 150 7.79 -11.72 -9.69
C ALA A 150 7.49 -10.86 -8.46
N ARG A 151 7.86 -9.58 -8.54
CA ARG A 151 7.19 -8.52 -7.76
C ARG A 151 5.84 -8.26 -8.42
N LEU A 152 4.79 -8.19 -7.63
CA LEU A 152 3.41 -8.01 -8.06
C LEU A 152 2.84 -6.68 -7.54
N SER A 153 1.91 -6.11 -8.28
CA SER A 153 0.98 -5.09 -7.81
C SER A 153 -0.39 -5.42 -8.39
N LEU A 154 -1.41 -5.47 -7.53
CA LEU A 154 -2.78 -5.85 -7.88
C LEU A 154 -2.89 -7.19 -8.62
N GLY A 155 -2.04 -8.17 -8.25
CA GLY A 155 -2.00 -9.50 -8.87
C GLY A 155 -1.31 -9.55 -10.22
N LEU A 156 -0.75 -8.45 -10.71
CA LEU A 156 -0.03 -8.36 -11.98
C LEU A 156 1.47 -8.17 -11.76
N PRO A 157 2.34 -8.67 -12.66
CA PRO A 157 3.77 -8.36 -12.63
C PRO A 157 4.01 -6.85 -12.58
N PHE A 158 4.79 -6.42 -11.59
CA PHE A 158 5.10 -5.02 -11.35
C PHE A 158 6.19 -4.54 -12.31
N ASP A 159 5.79 -3.95 -13.42
CA ASP A 159 6.66 -3.30 -14.40
C ASP A 159 6.39 -1.78 -14.46
N GLY A 160 7.03 -1.07 -15.40
CA GLY A 160 6.81 0.36 -15.59
C GLY A 160 5.35 0.72 -15.93
N ARG A 161 4.62 -0.16 -16.64
CA ARG A 161 3.20 0.08 -16.97
C ARG A 161 2.34 -0.04 -15.72
N GLN A 162 2.61 -1.02 -14.88
CA GLN A 162 1.93 -1.18 -13.60
C GLN A 162 2.28 -0.04 -12.63
N LEU A 163 3.53 0.43 -12.61
CA LEU A 163 3.92 1.63 -11.86
C LEU A 163 3.13 2.88 -12.30
N LEU A 164 2.98 3.08 -13.62
CA LEU A 164 2.14 4.16 -14.17
C LEU A 164 0.67 4.01 -13.76
N HIS A 165 0.14 2.78 -13.79
CA HIS A 165 -1.21 2.50 -13.31
C HIS A 165 -1.36 2.88 -11.83
N ASP A 166 -0.45 2.41 -10.97
CA ASP A 166 -0.47 2.67 -9.54
C ASP A 166 -0.45 4.18 -9.25
N LEU A 167 0.44 4.93 -9.91
CA LEU A 167 0.54 6.38 -9.76
C LEU A 167 -0.77 7.11 -10.13
N ARG A 168 -1.51 6.61 -11.14
CA ARG A 168 -2.76 7.22 -11.62
C ARG A 168 -3.99 6.85 -10.79
N LYS A 169 -4.06 5.62 -10.27
CA LYS A 169 -5.31 5.03 -9.79
C LYS A 169 -5.33 4.64 -8.32
N GLN A 170 -4.17 4.45 -7.71
CA GLN A 170 -4.10 3.99 -6.32
C GLN A 170 -4.22 5.15 -5.33
N SER A 171 -4.38 4.78 -4.06
CA SER A 171 -4.52 5.70 -2.92
C SER A 171 -3.35 6.69 -2.83
N MET A 172 -3.61 7.86 -2.24
CA MET A 172 -2.59 8.89 -1.99
C MET A 172 -1.39 8.32 -1.21
N ARG A 173 -1.68 7.48 -0.20
CA ARG A 173 -0.68 6.79 0.60
C ARG A 173 0.31 5.98 -0.25
N LEU A 174 -0.17 5.19 -1.22
CA LEU A 174 0.70 4.40 -2.10
C LEU A 174 1.44 5.29 -3.10
N ARG A 175 0.80 6.37 -3.57
CA ARG A 175 1.39 7.27 -4.56
C ARG A 175 2.69 7.90 -4.08
N HIS A 176 2.82 8.24 -2.80
CA HIS A 176 4.07 8.75 -2.23
C HIS A 176 5.21 7.74 -2.37
N SER A 177 4.98 6.49 -1.97
CA SER A 177 5.97 5.41 -2.10
C SER A 177 6.34 5.16 -3.56
N ARG A 178 5.36 5.13 -4.47
CA ARG A 178 5.58 4.89 -5.90
C ARG A 178 6.32 6.04 -6.60
N ALA A 179 6.02 7.29 -6.25
CA ALA A 179 6.76 8.44 -6.76
C ALA A 179 8.24 8.41 -6.30
N LEU A 180 8.48 7.98 -5.06
CA LEU A 180 9.82 7.81 -4.53
C LEU A 180 10.59 6.66 -5.19
N GLU A 181 9.92 5.52 -5.42
CA GLU A 181 10.48 4.40 -6.17
C GLU A 181 10.83 4.80 -7.61
N LEU A 182 9.95 5.56 -8.29
CA LEU A 182 10.21 6.11 -9.61
C LEU A 182 11.46 7.00 -9.62
N ALA A 183 11.55 7.95 -8.69
CA ALA A 183 12.71 8.84 -8.58
C ALA A 183 14.00 8.04 -8.38
N ALA A 184 14.00 7.06 -7.48
CA ALA A 184 15.19 6.25 -7.25
C ALA A 184 15.58 5.40 -8.46
N ARG A 185 14.62 4.74 -9.12
CA ARG A 185 14.88 3.87 -10.28
C ARG A 185 15.32 4.64 -11.52
N THR A 186 14.96 5.92 -11.61
CA THR A 186 15.37 6.82 -12.71
C THR A 186 16.58 7.68 -12.36
N GLY A 187 17.21 7.48 -11.19
CA GLY A 187 18.32 8.33 -10.75
C GLY A 187 17.93 9.80 -10.56
N GLY A 188 16.66 10.07 -10.27
CA GLY A 188 16.10 11.40 -10.05
C GLY A 188 15.65 12.12 -11.33
N VAL A 189 15.72 11.49 -12.50
CA VAL A 189 15.29 12.10 -13.77
C VAL A 189 13.77 12.27 -13.81
N ALA A 190 13.00 11.27 -13.38
CA ALA A 190 11.56 11.34 -13.32
C ALA A 190 11.12 11.55 -11.86
N GLN A 191 10.56 12.72 -11.56
CA GLN A 191 10.06 13.06 -10.23
C GLN A 191 8.63 13.57 -10.33
N ILE A 192 7.81 13.11 -9.39
CA ILE A 192 6.43 13.56 -9.23
C ILE A 192 6.32 14.19 -7.86
N GLU A 193 5.81 15.41 -7.81
CA GLU A 193 5.51 16.10 -6.57
C GLU A 193 4.23 15.52 -5.96
N SER A 194 4.37 14.36 -5.32
CA SER A 194 3.22 13.60 -4.79
C SER A 194 2.39 14.33 -3.72
N ARG A 195 2.89 15.46 -3.19
CA ARG A 195 2.17 16.37 -2.27
C ARG A 195 1.59 17.62 -2.95
N ALA A 196 1.83 17.83 -4.25
CA ALA A 196 1.21 18.92 -5.01
C ALA A 196 -0.29 18.65 -5.20
N LEU A 197 -1.02 19.60 -5.78
CA LEU A 197 -2.43 19.39 -6.13
C LEU A 197 -2.59 18.24 -7.13
N THR A 198 -3.68 17.48 -7.05
CA THR A 198 -3.94 16.31 -7.93
C THR A 198 -3.85 16.67 -9.42
N ALA A 199 -4.27 17.87 -9.81
CA ALA A 199 -4.14 18.34 -11.20
C ALA A 199 -2.67 18.46 -11.64
N VAL A 200 -1.80 18.99 -10.77
CA VAL A 200 -0.35 19.09 -11.02
C VAL A 200 0.26 17.70 -11.11
N GLN A 201 -0.06 16.82 -10.15
CA GLN A 201 0.41 15.44 -10.17
C GLN A 201 0.00 14.71 -11.46
N SER A 202 -1.26 14.86 -11.87
CA SER A 202 -1.79 14.22 -13.08
C SER A 202 -1.08 14.71 -14.34
N ALA A 203 -0.83 16.02 -14.44
CA ALA A 203 -0.06 16.59 -15.54
C ALA A 203 1.40 16.09 -15.56
N GLN A 204 2.05 16.00 -14.39
CA GLN A 204 3.40 15.44 -14.27
C GLN A 204 3.45 13.97 -14.69
N ILE A 205 2.52 13.15 -14.19
CA ILE A 205 2.41 11.73 -14.54
C ILE A 205 2.22 11.56 -16.05
N GLU A 206 1.36 12.39 -16.67
CA GLU A 206 1.15 12.34 -18.12
C GLU A 206 2.41 12.71 -18.89
N SER A 207 3.08 13.79 -18.51
CA SER A 207 4.32 14.24 -19.17
C SER A 207 5.48 13.23 -19.08
N LEU A 208 5.45 12.38 -18.05
CA LEU A 208 6.47 11.36 -17.78
C LEU A 208 6.06 9.96 -18.21
N ALA A 209 4.86 9.76 -18.78
CA ALA A 209 4.28 8.44 -19.00
C ALA A 209 5.21 7.50 -19.77
N ASP A 210 5.79 7.96 -20.88
CA ASP A 210 6.73 7.16 -21.68
C ASP A 210 7.94 6.73 -20.86
N GLN A 211 8.54 7.65 -20.09
CA GLN A 211 9.69 7.36 -19.24
C GLN A 211 9.34 6.34 -18.15
N ILE A 212 8.18 6.49 -17.50
CA ILE A 212 7.70 5.59 -16.45
C ILE A 212 7.54 4.17 -16.99
N THR A 213 6.97 4.00 -18.20
CA THR A 213 6.77 2.66 -18.78
C THR A 213 8.04 1.89 -19.08
N GLN A 214 9.18 2.58 -19.24
CA GLN A 214 10.49 1.96 -19.48
C GLN A 214 11.23 1.56 -18.20
N VAL A 215 10.71 1.91 -17.02
CA VAL A 215 11.38 1.61 -15.75
C VAL A 215 11.36 0.11 -15.47
N GLN A 216 12.54 -0.44 -15.15
CA GLN A 216 12.68 -1.82 -14.70
C GLN A 216 12.38 -1.91 -13.19
N CYS A 217 11.25 -2.51 -12.83
CA CYS A 217 10.76 -2.61 -11.46
C CYS A 217 11.04 -3.99 -10.81
N GLN A 218 11.36 -5.03 -11.58
CA GLN A 218 11.53 -6.39 -11.04
C GLN A 218 12.87 -6.59 -10.31
N ARG A 219 13.90 -5.84 -10.71
CA ARG A 219 15.24 -5.96 -10.12
C ARG A 219 15.39 -5.08 -8.88
N GLY A 220 15.86 -5.69 -7.80
CA GLY A 220 16.33 -4.99 -6.62
C GLY A 220 17.77 -4.48 -6.77
N LEU A 221 18.12 -3.48 -5.99
CA LEU A 221 19.46 -2.95 -5.80
C LEU A 221 20.15 -3.72 -4.66
N PRO A 222 21.44 -4.06 -4.78
CA PRO A 222 22.19 -4.60 -3.67
C PRO A 222 22.39 -3.49 -2.62
N ILE A 223 21.72 -3.60 -1.47
CA ILE A 223 21.71 -2.58 -0.40
C ILE A 223 22.02 -3.15 0.98
#